data_AF-A0A060NKK0-F1
#
_entry.id   AF-A0A060NKK0-F1
#
_cell.length_a   1.000
_cell.length_b   1.000
_cell.length_c   1.000
_cell.angle_alpha   90.00
_cell.angle_beta   90.00
_cell.angle_gamma   90.00
#
_symmetry.space_group_name_H-M   'P 1'
#
loop_
_entity.id
_entity.type
_entity.pdbx_description
1 polymer ?
#
loop_
_entity_poly.entity_id
_entity_poly.type
_entity_poly.pdbx_seq_one_letter_code
_entity_poly.pdbx_strand_id
1 'polypeptide(L)'
;MDATQNAAPAKPGTGLGAGLGAGLGAGLGAGLGAGLGAGLGLKPQHYDAACALPSSRTSGLWFEVHPENYLVEGGPRLAWLEAVRERHPLSLHGVSMSLAGPDEPDVQHLERLAALCERVQPALVSEHLAWSVLDGHYAPDLLPILRNRQALTRLERRIDQVQERLQRRIAIENPSHYLHLPGHEWEEADFLNTLARRGAAAAACCWT
;
A
#
# COMPACT_ATOMS: atom_id res chain seq x y z
N MET A 1 -20.52 74.70 45.68
CA MET A 1 -21.18 73.40 45.95
C MET A 1 -20.08 72.37 46.08
N ASP A 2 -20.16 71.61 47.16
CA ASP A 2 -19.09 70.90 47.86
C ASP A 2 -18.90 69.45 47.39
N ALA A 3 -17.78 68.86 47.81
CA ALA A 3 -17.55 67.45 48.13
C ALA A 3 -17.35 66.40 46.99
N THR A 4 -16.08 65.96 46.88
CA THR A 4 -15.59 64.56 46.98
C THR A 4 -16.53 63.38 46.68
N GLN A 5 -16.10 62.42 45.85
CA GLN A 5 -15.73 61.07 46.32
C GLN A 5 -15.22 60.12 45.21
N ASN A 6 -14.34 59.24 45.68
CA ASN A 6 -13.60 58.18 45.02
C ASN A 6 -14.29 56.84 45.35
N ALA A 7 -14.50 55.93 44.40
CA ALA A 7 -14.81 54.52 44.71
C ALA A 7 -14.54 53.58 43.51
N ALA A 8 -14.05 52.38 43.85
CA ALA A 8 -13.36 51.39 43.03
C ALA A 8 -14.31 50.29 42.46
N PRO A 9 -13.81 49.20 41.82
CA PRO A 9 -14.45 48.52 40.69
C PRO A 9 -15.44 47.39 41.02
N ALA A 10 -16.39 47.15 40.12
CA ALA A 10 -17.25 45.96 40.13
C ALA A 10 -16.68 44.83 39.25
N LYS A 11 -16.69 43.62 39.81
CA LYS A 11 -16.16 42.36 39.24
C LYS A 11 -16.97 41.86 38.03
N PRO A 12 -16.37 41.06 37.13
CA PRO A 12 -17.06 40.47 35.99
C PRO A 12 -18.05 39.38 36.42
N GLY A 13 -19.24 39.45 35.82
CA GLY A 13 -20.31 38.47 35.95
C GLY A 13 -20.03 37.18 35.18
N THR A 14 -20.44 36.09 35.82
CA THR A 14 -20.68 34.74 35.34
C THR A 14 -21.31 34.62 33.95
N GLY A 15 -20.69 33.81 33.09
CA GLY A 15 -21.32 33.16 31.95
C GLY A 15 -21.19 31.64 32.09
N LEU A 16 -22.34 30.95 32.19
CA LEU A 16 -22.48 29.50 32.23
C LEU A 16 -22.05 28.86 30.90
N GLY A 17 -21.43 27.68 30.99
CA GLY A 17 -21.19 26.78 29.86
C GLY A 17 -20.65 25.44 30.34
N ALA A 18 -21.55 24.57 30.82
CA ALA A 18 -21.24 23.20 31.19
C ALA A 18 -20.94 22.35 29.95
N GLY A 19 -20.00 21.40 30.07
CA GLY A 19 -19.72 20.42 29.03
C GLY A 19 -18.48 19.58 29.32
N LEU A 20 -18.56 18.68 30.30
CA LEU A 20 -17.68 17.51 30.38
C LEU A 20 -18.02 16.58 29.20
N GLY A 21 -17.02 16.26 28.38
CA GLY A 21 -17.14 15.32 27.27
C GLY A 21 -15.80 14.70 26.95
N ALA A 22 -15.51 13.57 27.60
CA ALA A 22 -14.52 12.61 27.13
C ALA A 22 -14.90 12.13 25.71
N GLY A 23 -13.91 11.89 24.85
CA GLY A 23 -14.17 11.35 23.51
C GLY A 23 -12.90 11.04 22.73
N LEU A 24 -12.34 9.86 22.98
CA LEU A 24 -11.55 9.09 22.01
C LEU A 24 -12.26 9.11 20.63
N GLY A 25 -11.51 9.31 19.54
CA GLY A 25 -11.98 8.91 18.22
C GLY A 25 -11.63 9.83 17.06
N ALA A 26 -10.42 9.68 16.51
CA ALA A 26 -10.15 9.95 15.10
C ALA A 26 -9.02 9.02 14.60
N GLY A 27 -9.14 7.74 14.92
CA GLY A 27 -8.28 6.66 14.43
C GLY A 27 -9.16 5.58 13.81
N LEU A 28 -9.98 5.95 12.81
CA LEU A 28 -10.84 5.03 12.08
C LEU A 28 -10.88 5.46 10.60
N GLY A 29 -10.25 4.67 9.73
CA GLY A 29 -10.70 4.56 8.34
C GLY A 29 -9.93 5.29 7.22
N ALA A 30 -8.63 5.60 7.34
CA ALA A 30 -7.85 5.86 6.13
C ALA A 30 -7.46 4.50 5.49
N GLY A 31 -8.23 4.07 4.49
CA GLY A 31 -7.90 2.90 3.68
C GLY A 31 -6.55 3.07 2.98
N LEU A 32 -5.96 1.95 2.52
CA LEU A 32 -4.84 2.00 1.58
C LEU A 32 -5.21 2.92 0.41
N GLY A 33 -4.36 3.90 0.11
CA GLY A 33 -4.58 4.83 -1.00
C GLY A 33 -5.61 5.96 -0.75
N ALA A 34 -5.86 6.36 0.50
CA ALA A 34 -6.71 7.53 0.76
C ALA A 34 -6.21 8.78 0.00
N GLY A 35 -7.09 9.39 -0.80
CA GLY A 35 -6.76 10.53 -1.66
C GLY A 35 -6.23 10.17 -3.05
N LEU A 36 -6.07 8.88 -3.37
CA LEU A 36 -5.80 8.40 -4.72
C LEU A 36 -7.10 8.32 -5.53
N GLY A 37 -6.99 8.67 -6.81
CA GLY A 37 -8.02 8.55 -7.84
C GLY A 37 -7.56 7.58 -8.93
N ALA A 38 -7.24 8.09 -10.12
CA ALA A 38 -6.83 7.27 -11.26
C ALA A 38 -5.34 6.88 -11.21
N GLY A 39 -5.04 5.61 -11.48
CA GLY A 39 -3.68 5.08 -11.63
C GLY A 39 -3.30 4.87 -13.08
N LEU A 40 -2.04 5.15 -13.42
CA LEU A 40 -1.47 4.87 -14.75
C LEU A 40 -0.17 4.07 -14.62
N GLY A 41 -0.03 3.01 -15.42
CA GLY A 41 1.24 2.30 -15.54
C GLY A 41 2.32 3.18 -16.16
N LEU A 42 3.45 3.33 -15.47
CA LEU A 42 4.55 4.18 -15.89
C LEU A 42 5.64 3.38 -16.61
N LYS A 43 5.74 3.60 -17.92
CA LYS A 43 6.80 3.08 -18.78
C LYS A 43 7.85 4.16 -19.05
N PRO A 44 9.13 3.80 -19.31
CA PRO A 44 10.21 4.78 -19.51
C PRO A 44 9.92 5.85 -20.57
N GLN A 45 9.26 5.47 -21.66
CA GLN A 45 8.84 6.38 -22.73
C GLN A 45 7.84 7.48 -22.29
N HIS A 46 7.30 7.40 -21.07
CA HIS A 46 6.34 8.35 -20.51
C HIS A 46 6.89 9.14 -19.33
N TYR A 47 8.17 8.99 -18.95
CA TYR A 47 8.75 9.72 -17.82
C TYR A 47 8.70 11.23 -18.02
N ASP A 48 9.14 11.73 -19.17
CA ASP A 48 9.09 13.17 -19.49
C ASP A 48 7.67 13.71 -19.41
N ALA A 49 6.70 12.98 -19.98
CA ALA A 49 5.30 13.36 -19.95
C ALA A 49 4.76 13.39 -18.51
N ALA A 50 5.05 12.37 -17.70
CA ALA A 50 4.64 12.32 -16.30
C ALA A 50 5.24 13.48 -15.49
N CYS A 51 6.52 13.79 -15.69
CA CYS A 51 7.18 14.93 -15.08
C CYS A 51 6.65 16.27 -15.61
N ALA A 52 6.21 16.38 -16.86
CA ALA A 52 5.68 17.63 -17.41
C ALA A 52 4.24 17.95 -16.98
N LEU A 53 3.51 16.99 -16.39
CA LEU A 53 2.12 17.20 -16.00
C LEU A 53 1.98 18.32 -14.93
N PRO A 54 1.07 19.28 -15.13
CA PRO A 54 0.82 20.35 -14.16
C PRO A 54 -0.05 19.85 -13.01
N SER A 55 0.28 20.26 -11.77
CA SER A 55 -0.42 19.84 -10.55
C SER A 55 -1.93 20.13 -10.56
N SER A 56 -2.38 21.14 -11.32
CA SER A 56 -3.80 21.48 -11.47
C SER A 56 -4.62 20.42 -12.22
N ARG A 57 -3.98 19.50 -12.94
CA ARG A 57 -4.63 18.42 -13.71
C ARG A 57 -4.38 17.03 -13.15
N THR A 58 -3.63 16.91 -12.05
CA THR A 58 -3.20 15.62 -11.51
C THR A 58 -3.72 15.37 -10.10
N SER A 59 -4.77 16.07 -9.69
CA SER A 59 -5.46 15.78 -8.42
C SER A 59 -5.92 14.32 -8.41
N GLY A 60 -5.38 13.53 -7.48
CA GLY A 60 -5.65 12.10 -7.35
C GLY A 60 -4.96 11.20 -8.39
N LEU A 61 -4.17 11.73 -9.34
CA LEU A 61 -3.41 10.90 -10.27
C LEU A 61 -2.23 10.24 -9.57
N TRP A 62 -2.00 8.96 -9.82
CA TRP A 62 -0.82 8.22 -9.35
C TRP A 62 -0.24 7.33 -10.44
N PHE A 63 1.02 6.94 -10.26
CA PHE A 63 1.73 6.12 -11.23
C PHE A 63 2.13 4.78 -10.63
N GLU A 64 1.92 3.72 -11.39
CA GLU A 64 2.31 2.36 -11.02
C GLU A 64 3.58 1.93 -11.72
N VAL A 65 4.45 1.25 -10.99
CA VAL A 65 5.65 0.62 -11.56
C VAL A 65 5.87 -0.77 -10.96
N HIS A 66 6.52 -1.64 -11.73
CA HIS A 66 7.10 -2.86 -11.17
C HIS A 66 8.42 -2.54 -10.49
N PRO A 67 8.57 -2.79 -9.18
CA PRO A 67 9.77 -2.44 -8.42
C PRO A 67 11.02 -3.14 -8.96
N GLU A 68 10.90 -4.33 -9.56
CA GLU A 68 12.00 -5.11 -10.14
C GLU A 68 12.81 -4.37 -11.20
N ASN A 69 12.19 -3.41 -11.88
CA ASN A 69 12.88 -2.55 -12.85
C ASN A 69 13.80 -1.51 -12.20
N TYR A 70 13.73 -1.35 -10.88
CA TYR A 70 14.37 -0.31 -10.08
C TYR A 70 15.11 -0.84 -8.83
N LEU A 71 15.16 -2.17 -8.61
CA LEU A 71 15.94 -2.82 -7.54
C LEU A 71 17.45 -2.82 -7.82
N VAL A 72 18.00 -1.65 -8.11
CA VAL A 72 19.41 -1.38 -8.43
C VAL A 72 19.94 -0.29 -7.49
N GLU A 73 21.25 -0.23 -7.30
CA GLU A 73 21.87 0.75 -6.37
C GLU A 73 21.72 2.21 -6.84
N GLY A 74 21.49 2.43 -8.13
CA GLY A 74 21.30 3.77 -8.69
C GLY A 74 21.16 3.76 -10.21
N GLY A 75 21.40 4.94 -10.80
CA GLY A 75 21.40 5.15 -12.25
C GLY A 75 20.14 5.81 -12.79
N PRO A 76 20.06 6.01 -14.12
CA PRO A 76 19.06 6.87 -14.74
C PRO A 76 17.61 6.44 -14.46
N ARG A 77 17.33 5.14 -14.41
CA ARG A 77 15.98 4.62 -14.11
C ARG A 77 15.50 5.04 -12.72
N LEU A 78 16.37 4.93 -11.72
CA LEU A 78 16.02 5.30 -10.34
C LEU A 78 15.87 6.81 -10.20
N ALA A 79 16.76 7.59 -10.83
CA ALA A 79 16.65 9.05 -10.86
C ALA A 79 15.33 9.53 -11.50
N TRP A 80 14.88 8.88 -12.58
CA TRP A 80 13.58 9.16 -13.17
C TRP A 80 12.42 8.81 -12.25
N LEU A 81 12.49 7.67 -11.57
CA LEU A 81 11.45 7.28 -10.61
C LEU A 81 11.33 8.29 -9.46
N GLU A 82 12.46 8.76 -8.94
CA GLU A 82 12.52 9.81 -7.91
C GLU A 82 11.91 11.13 -8.43
N ALA A 83 12.28 11.56 -9.64
CA ALA A 83 11.75 12.77 -10.26
C ALA A 83 10.21 12.71 -10.49
N VAL A 84 9.67 11.53 -10.82
CA VAL A 84 8.22 11.34 -10.90
C VAL A 84 7.60 11.34 -9.50
N ARG A 85 8.22 10.67 -8.52
CA ARG A 85 7.75 10.59 -7.14
C ARG A 85 7.65 11.95 -6.45
N GLU A 86 8.55 12.87 -6.77
CA GLU A 86 8.51 14.24 -6.23
C GLU A 86 7.22 14.98 -6.57
N ARG A 87 6.51 14.55 -7.63
CA ARG A 87 5.36 15.25 -8.20
C ARG A 87 4.06 14.46 -8.04
N HIS A 88 4.14 13.14 -8.07
CA HIS A 88 2.99 12.24 -8.07
C HIS A 88 3.20 11.07 -7.11
N PRO A 89 2.15 10.59 -6.42
CA PRO A 89 2.20 9.36 -5.68
C PRO A 89 2.58 8.18 -6.58
N LEU A 90 3.32 7.21 -6.01
CA LEU A 90 3.68 5.97 -6.66
C LEU A 90 2.97 4.76 -6.03
N SER A 91 2.62 3.78 -6.85
CA SER A 91 2.32 2.40 -6.47
C SER A 91 3.47 1.51 -6.91
N LEU A 92 3.98 0.67 -6.01
CA LEU A 92 4.92 -0.40 -6.36
C LEU A 92 4.16 -1.72 -6.43
N HIS A 93 4.07 -2.28 -7.63
CA HIS A 93 3.35 -3.51 -7.88
C HIS A 93 4.34 -4.63 -8.22
N GLY A 94 4.66 -5.47 -7.23
CA GLY A 94 5.64 -6.55 -7.35
C GLY A 94 5.11 -7.75 -8.12
N VAL A 95 6.02 -8.42 -8.83
CA VAL A 95 5.74 -9.62 -9.65
C VAL A 95 6.64 -10.81 -9.29
N SER A 96 7.54 -10.66 -8.31
CA SER A 96 8.63 -11.61 -8.07
C SER A 96 8.78 -12.08 -6.62
N MET A 97 7.96 -11.60 -5.67
CA MET A 97 8.03 -12.12 -4.29
C MET A 97 7.56 -13.56 -4.17
N SER A 98 6.79 -14.05 -5.14
CA SER A 98 6.32 -15.44 -5.22
C SER A 98 5.66 -15.91 -3.91
N LEU A 99 4.83 -15.05 -3.30
CA LEU A 99 4.33 -15.21 -1.93
C LEU A 99 3.57 -16.52 -1.71
N ALA A 100 2.88 -17.00 -2.74
CA ALA A 100 2.05 -18.19 -2.66
C ALA A 100 2.82 -19.49 -3.00
N GLY A 101 4.12 -19.42 -3.25
CA GLY A 101 4.95 -20.54 -3.71
C GLY A 101 5.36 -21.53 -2.62
N PRO A 102 5.96 -22.66 -2.98
CA PRO A 102 6.47 -23.62 -2.00
C PRO A 102 7.71 -23.10 -1.26
N ASP A 103 8.54 -22.28 -1.91
CA ASP A 103 9.79 -21.73 -1.36
C ASP A 103 9.54 -20.52 -0.47
N GLU A 104 10.40 -20.27 0.52
CA GLU A 104 10.35 -19.04 1.31
C GLU A 104 10.66 -17.80 0.47
N PRO A 105 10.09 -16.62 0.82
CA PRO A 105 10.44 -15.38 0.14
C PRO A 105 11.94 -15.10 0.15
N ASP A 106 12.50 -14.68 -0.98
CA ASP A 106 13.90 -14.27 -1.07
C ASP A 106 14.16 -13.04 -0.20
N VAL A 107 14.91 -13.24 0.88
CA VAL A 107 15.28 -12.19 1.83
C VAL A 107 16.03 -11.05 1.15
N GLN A 108 16.94 -11.34 0.21
CA GLN A 108 17.69 -10.29 -0.47
C GLN A 108 16.79 -9.47 -1.38
N HIS A 109 15.82 -10.11 -2.05
CA HIS A 109 14.80 -9.39 -2.81
C HIS A 109 13.99 -8.47 -1.90
N LEU A 110 13.51 -8.98 -0.77
CA LEU A 110 12.73 -8.22 0.19
C LEU A 110 13.51 -7.02 0.76
N GLU A 111 14.80 -7.17 1.04
CA GLU A 111 15.68 -6.08 1.47
C GLU A 111 15.81 -4.99 0.40
N ARG A 112 15.99 -5.37 -0.88
CA ARG A 112 16.03 -4.41 -2.00
C ARG A 112 14.69 -3.68 -2.16
N LEU A 113 13.58 -4.40 -2.05
CA LEU A 113 12.24 -3.81 -2.11
C LEU A 113 12.01 -2.84 -0.95
N ALA A 114 12.47 -3.18 0.26
CA ALA A 114 12.37 -2.31 1.41
C ALA A 114 13.20 -1.03 1.24
N ALA A 115 14.44 -1.14 0.75
CA ALA A 115 15.28 0.01 0.44
C ALA A 115 14.63 0.92 -0.62
N LEU A 116 13.97 0.33 -1.64
CA LEU A 116 13.22 1.11 -2.62
C LEU A 116 12.00 1.80 -1.97
N CYS A 117 11.24 1.10 -1.12
CA CYS A 117 10.11 1.69 -0.38
C CYS A 117 10.56 2.86 0.51
N GLU A 118 11.70 2.74 1.18
CA GLU A 118 12.29 3.80 2.00
C GLU A 118 12.68 5.01 1.15
N ARG A 119 13.25 4.77 -0.03
CA ARG A 119 13.68 5.82 -0.96
C ARG A 119 12.51 6.57 -1.60
N VAL A 120 11.55 5.86 -2.17
CA VAL A 120 10.47 6.48 -2.94
C VAL A 120 9.17 6.64 -2.17
N GLN A 121 9.09 6.19 -0.92
CA GLN A 121 7.93 6.37 -0.03
C GLN A 121 6.59 6.19 -0.79
N PRO A 122 6.33 5.00 -1.36
CA PRO A 122 5.17 4.80 -2.23
C PRO A 122 3.87 4.87 -1.43
N ALA A 123 2.80 5.27 -2.10
CA ALA A 123 1.45 5.33 -1.52
C ALA A 123 0.82 3.94 -1.41
N LEU A 124 1.14 3.04 -2.34
CA LEU A 124 0.67 1.66 -2.37
C LEU A 124 1.85 0.71 -2.62
N VAL A 125 1.77 -0.47 -2.02
CA VAL A 125 2.59 -1.62 -2.38
C VAL A 125 1.65 -2.80 -2.55
N SER A 126 1.76 -3.50 -3.67
CA SER A 126 0.96 -4.68 -3.96
C SER A 126 1.81 -5.83 -4.50
N GLU A 127 1.32 -7.04 -4.34
CA GLU A 127 1.91 -8.29 -4.82
C GLU A 127 0.81 -9.26 -5.25
N HIS A 128 1.18 -10.37 -5.86
CA HIS A 128 0.21 -11.31 -6.43
C HIS A 128 -0.08 -12.51 -5.51
N LEU A 129 -1.31 -13.00 -5.56
CA LEU A 129 -1.69 -14.33 -5.10
C LEU A 129 -1.18 -15.40 -6.10
N ALA A 130 0.13 -15.49 -6.26
CA ALA A 130 0.76 -16.42 -7.18
C ALA A 130 2.17 -16.80 -6.72
N TRP A 131 2.77 -17.70 -7.49
CA TRP A 131 4.17 -18.05 -7.36
C TRP A 131 4.86 -18.06 -8.71
N SER A 132 6.16 -17.79 -8.68
CA SER A 132 7.03 -17.72 -9.85
C SER A 132 8.40 -18.33 -9.56
N VAL A 133 8.62 -18.87 -8.36
CA VAL A 133 9.88 -19.54 -7.97
C VAL A 133 9.59 -20.92 -7.37
N LEU A 134 10.36 -21.91 -7.80
CA LEU A 134 10.39 -23.28 -7.24
C LEU A 134 11.81 -23.83 -7.29
N ASP A 135 12.31 -24.31 -6.16
CA ASP A 135 13.67 -24.83 -5.98
C ASP A 135 14.75 -23.86 -6.52
N GLY A 136 14.53 -22.55 -6.34
CA GLY A 136 15.41 -21.49 -6.85
C GLY A 136 15.35 -21.25 -8.36
N HIS A 137 14.47 -21.94 -9.09
CA HIS A 137 14.21 -21.70 -10.50
C HIS A 137 13.05 -20.72 -10.69
N TYR A 138 13.28 -19.67 -11.48
CA TYR A 138 12.27 -18.68 -11.83
C TYR A 138 11.46 -19.09 -13.07
N ALA A 139 10.14 -19.00 -12.97
CA ALA A 139 9.21 -19.08 -14.08
C ALA A 139 8.66 -17.67 -14.37
N PRO A 140 8.67 -17.19 -15.63
CA PRO A 140 8.19 -15.85 -15.98
C PRO A 140 6.66 -15.70 -15.95
N ASP A 141 5.98 -16.59 -15.24
CA ASP A 141 4.53 -16.70 -15.16
C ASP A 141 4.07 -16.60 -13.71
N LEU A 142 2.89 -16.00 -13.51
CA LEU A 142 2.19 -16.02 -12.22
C LEU A 142 1.40 -17.32 -12.13
N LEU A 143 1.98 -18.32 -11.48
CA LEU A 143 1.42 -19.67 -11.44
C LEU A 143 0.34 -19.77 -10.34
N PRO A 144 -0.77 -20.48 -10.62
CA PRO A 144 -1.89 -20.58 -9.70
C PRO A 144 -1.57 -21.47 -8.50
N ILE A 145 -2.36 -21.30 -7.45
CA ILE A 145 -2.27 -22.10 -6.22
C ILE A 145 -3.54 -22.92 -5.96
N LEU A 146 -3.38 -24.02 -5.23
CA LEU A 146 -4.51 -24.68 -4.59
C LEU A 146 -4.99 -23.85 -3.40
N ARG A 147 -6.19 -23.30 -3.52
CA ARG A 147 -6.96 -22.64 -2.45
C ARG A 147 -7.37 -23.64 -1.36
N ASN A 148 -6.44 -23.96 -0.48
CA ASN A 148 -6.63 -24.81 0.69
C ASN A 148 -6.09 -24.15 1.96
N ARG A 149 -6.36 -24.75 3.12
CA ARG A 149 -5.93 -24.21 4.41
C ARG A 149 -4.42 -24.03 4.54
N GLN A 150 -3.62 -24.97 3.99
CA GLN A 150 -2.15 -24.89 4.07
C GLN A 150 -1.62 -23.70 3.27
N ALA A 151 -2.15 -23.46 2.06
CA ALA A 151 -1.81 -22.31 1.24
C ALA A 151 -2.20 -21.00 1.92
N LEU A 152 -3.39 -20.93 2.55
CA LEU A 152 -3.79 -19.75 3.31
C LEU A 152 -2.81 -19.45 4.46
N THR A 153 -2.53 -20.42 5.34
CA THR A 153 -1.63 -20.21 6.48
C THR A 153 -0.22 -19.77 6.03
N ARG A 154 0.28 -20.37 4.95
CA ARG A 154 1.57 -19.99 4.37
C ARG A 154 1.58 -18.55 3.88
N LEU A 155 0.53 -18.18 3.14
CA LEU A 155 0.39 -16.86 2.57
C LEU A 155 0.25 -15.79 3.67
N GLU A 156 -0.58 -16.01 4.68
CA GLU A 156 -0.76 -15.13 5.84
C GLU A 156 0.60 -14.80 6.48
N ARG A 157 1.36 -15.84 6.86
CA ARG A 157 2.68 -15.67 7.49
C ARG A 157 3.65 -14.87 6.63
N ARG A 158 3.66 -15.10 5.31
CA ARG A 158 4.59 -14.43 4.39
C ARG A 158 4.20 -12.99 4.13
N ILE A 159 2.91 -12.73 4.03
CA ILE A 159 2.43 -11.36 3.96
C ILE A 159 2.81 -10.62 5.25
N ASP A 160 2.62 -11.23 6.42
CA ASP A 160 3.04 -10.63 7.69
C ASP A 160 4.54 -10.32 7.70
N GLN A 161 5.39 -11.27 7.28
CA GLN A 161 6.83 -11.06 7.15
C GLN A 161 7.17 -9.87 6.23
N VAL A 162 6.49 -9.74 5.09
CA VAL A 162 6.70 -8.63 4.15
C VAL A 162 6.22 -7.31 4.75
N GLN A 163 5.03 -7.27 5.34
CA GLN A 163 4.49 -6.07 5.96
C GLN A 163 5.33 -5.60 7.15
N GLU A 164 5.81 -6.53 7.97
CA GLU A 164 6.77 -6.27 9.04
C GLU A 164 8.05 -5.67 8.48
N ARG A 165 8.62 -6.24 7.41
CA ARG A 165 9.86 -5.69 6.85
C ARG A 165 9.67 -4.32 6.18
N LEU A 166 8.57 -4.13 5.47
CA LEU A 166 8.25 -2.89 4.76
C LEU A 166 7.64 -1.81 5.67
N GLN A 167 7.29 -2.16 6.91
CA GLN A 167 6.60 -1.32 7.89
C GLN A 167 5.33 -0.66 7.34
N ARG A 168 4.58 -1.39 6.51
CA ARG A 168 3.36 -0.94 5.85
C ARG A 168 2.46 -2.10 5.47
N ARG A 169 1.18 -1.83 5.30
CA ARG A 169 0.25 -2.80 4.72
C ARG A 169 0.49 -2.92 3.22
N ILE A 170 0.34 -4.15 2.70
CA ILE A 170 0.37 -4.42 1.27
C ILE A 170 -1.02 -4.82 0.77
N ALA A 171 -1.22 -4.67 -0.53
CA ALA A 171 -2.36 -5.22 -1.25
C ALA A 171 -2.00 -6.56 -1.89
N ILE A 172 -2.95 -7.49 -1.96
CA ILE A 172 -2.78 -8.73 -2.71
C ILE A 172 -3.75 -8.72 -3.88
N GLU A 173 -3.18 -8.85 -5.09
CA GLU A 173 -3.92 -9.00 -6.34
C GLU A 173 -4.25 -10.46 -6.58
N ASN A 174 -5.49 -10.71 -7.04
CA ASN A 174 -5.92 -12.00 -7.54
C ASN A 174 -5.68 -12.08 -9.06
N PRO A 175 -4.68 -12.83 -9.54
CA PRO A 175 -4.45 -12.96 -10.97
C PRO A 175 -5.52 -13.84 -11.63
N SER A 176 -5.73 -13.66 -12.94
CA SER A 176 -6.56 -14.59 -13.70
C SER A 176 -5.87 -15.94 -13.84
N HIS A 177 -6.58 -17.03 -13.52
CA HIS A 177 -6.04 -18.38 -13.63
C HIS A 177 -6.31 -18.96 -15.04
N TYR A 178 -5.25 -19.32 -15.75
CA TYR A 178 -5.33 -19.99 -17.07
C TYR A 178 -5.15 -21.52 -16.98
N LEU A 179 -4.89 -22.05 -15.78
CA LEU A 179 -4.84 -23.49 -15.50
C LEU A 179 -5.89 -23.87 -14.47
N HIS A 180 -6.64 -24.94 -14.74
CA HIS A 180 -7.55 -25.53 -13.77
C HIS A 180 -6.79 -26.50 -12.86
N LEU A 181 -6.76 -26.22 -11.57
CA LEU A 181 -6.18 -27.09 -10.56
C LEU A 181 -7.30 -27.82 -9.79
N PRO A 182 -7.42 -29.15 -9.88
CA PRO A 182 -8.40 -29.89 -9.10
C PRO A 182 -8.01 -29.93 -7.61
N GLY A 183 -9.01 -30.00 -6.71
CA GLY A 183 -8.76 -30.18 -5.27
C GLY A 183 -8.73 -28.88 -4.45
N HIS A 184 -9.36 -27.82 -4.94
CA HIS A 184 -9.65 -26.64 -4.11
C HIS A 184 -10.56 -26.99 -2.93
N GLU A 185 -10.20 -26.56 -1.73
CA GLU A 185 -11.09 -26.65 -0.55
C GLU A 185 -12.08 -25.48 -0.53
N TRP A 186 -11.69 -24.33 -1.09
CA TRP A 186 -12.48 -23.10 -1.10
C TRP A 186 -12.69 -22.54 -2.49
N GLU A 187 -13.84 -21.90 -2.65
CA GLU A 187 -14.12 -20.98 -3.75
C GLU A 187 -13.19 -19.76 -3.69
N GLU A 188 -12.98 -19.12 -4.84
CA GLU A 188 -12.05 -18.00 -4.98
C GLU A 188 -12.40 -16.84 -4.06
N ALA A 189 -13.66 -16.40 -4.13
CA ALA A 189 -14.16 -15.29 -3.35
C ALA A 189 -14.05 -15.57 -1.85
N ASP A 190 -14.32 -16.81 -1.42
CA ASP A 190 -14.22 -17.18 -0.01
C ASP A 190 -12.78 -17.19 0.49
N PHE A 191 -11.83 -17.66 -0.33
CA PHE A 191 -10.41 -17.63 -0.03
C PHE A 191 -9.90 -16.19 0.12
N LEU A 192 -10.18 -15.33 -0.87
CA LEU A 192 -9.76 -13.93 -0.86
C LEU A 192 -10.39 -13.14 0.29
N ASN A 193 -11.69 -13.31 0.52
CA ASN A 193 -12.37 -12.64 1.62
C ASN A 193 -11.85 -13.10 2.99
N THR A 194 -11.48 -14.38 3.11
CA THR A 194 -10.89 -14.91 4.33
C THR A 194 -9.50 -14.33 4.58
N LEU A 195 -8.65 -14.28 3.54
CA LEU A 195 -7.34 -13.66 3.59
C LEU A 195 -7.44 -12.18 4.01
N ALA A 196 -8.36 -11.42 3.41
CA ALA A 196 -8.55 -10.00 3.71
C ALA A 196 -9.05 -9.75 5.13
N ARG A 197 -10.02 -10.54 5.62
CA ARG A 197 -10.59 -10.37 6.98
C ARG A 197 -9.59 -10.66 8.09
N ARG A 198 -8.63 -11.55 7.86
CA ARG A 198 -7.62 -11.91 8.85
C ARG A 198 -6.50 -10.89 8.99
N GLY A 199 -6.60 -9.76 8.28
CA GLY A 199 -5.68 -8.65 8.41
C GLY A 199 -4.34 -8.85 7.70
N ALA A 200 -4.18 -9.97 6.96
CA ALA A 200 -2.96 -10.25 6.22
C ALA A 200 -2.75 -9.18 5.14
N ALA A 201 -3.75 -8.84 4.33
CA ALA A 201 -3.64 -7.76 3.35
C ALA A 201 -4.99 -7.10 3.08
N ALA A 202 -5.00 -5.90 2.51
CA ALA A 202 -6.20 -5.50 1.78
C ALA A 202 -6.25 -6.30 0.47
N ALA A 203 -7.36 -6.98 0.21
CA ALA A 203 -7.58 -7.55 -1.11
C ALA A 203 -7.68 -6.38 -2.11
N ALA A 204 -6.77 -6.32 -3.07
CA ALA A 204 -6.93 -5.47 -4.23
C ALA A 204 -7.65 -6.30 -5.29
N CYS A 205 -8.95 -6.05 -5.46
CA CYS A 205 -9.64 -6.52 -6.66
C CYS A 205 -9.00 -5.84 -7.87
N CYS A 206 -8.75 -6.63 -8.91
CA CYS A 206 -8.04 -6.33 -10.15
C CYS A 206 -8.08 -4.86 -10.59
N TRP A 207 -6.91 -4.25 -10.76
CA TRP A 207 -6.75 -2.99 -11.51
C TRP A 207 -6.35 -3.31 -12.95
N THR A 208 -7.23 -3.97 -13.71
CA THR A 208 -7.10 -4.10 -15.17
C THR A 208 -8.42 -3.84 -15.84
#